data_AF-A0A7L3Z8R3-F1
#
_entry.id   AF-A0A7L3Z8R3-F1
#
_cell.length_a   1.000
_cell.length_b   1.000
_cell.length_c   1.000
_cell.angle_alpha   90.00
_cell.angle_beta   90.00
_cell.angle_gamma   90.00
#
_symmetry.space_group_name_H-M   'P 1'
#
loop_
_entity.id
_entity.type
_entity.pdbx_description
1 polymer ?
#
loop_
_entity_poly.entity_id
_entity_poly.type
_entity_poly.pdbx_seq_one_letter_code
_entity_poly.pdbx_strand_id
1 'polypeptide(L)'
;QDKNRKLRPLYDIPYMFEAREFLRKKLIGKKVNVTVDYIRPASSATETVPAFSERTCATVSIGGINIAEALVSKGLATVIRYRQDDDQRSSHYDELLAAEARAIKNGKGLHSKKEVPIHRVADISGDTQKAKQFLPFLQRAGRSEAVVEYVFSGSRLKLFMPKETCLITFLLAGIECPRGARNLPGLVQEGEPFSEEATHFTKELVLQREVEVEVESMDKAGNFIGWLHIEGLNLSVALVEHALSKVHFTAERSPYYKALLAAEEAAKQKKEKVWSHYEETPVEEVVPVLEEKERTANYKPVFVTEITDDLHFYVQDVETGAQLEKLMENMRAEVGTHPPVEGSYAPRRGDFCIAKFVDGEWYRARVEKVESAAKVHIFYIDYGNKETLPATRLAALPPAFSARVLPAQATEYKFAFIQVPQDDDARADAVDSVVRDIQNTQCLLNVEHLGPGCPHVTLQFADSKSDVGLGLVKEGLVMVEVRKEKQFQKVITEYLNAQETAKSARLNLWRYGDFRADDADEFGYSR
;
A
#
# COMPACT_ATOMS: atom_id res chain seq x y z
N GLN A 1 0.56 14.49 37.16
CA GLN A 1 -0.13 14.27 35.87
C GLN A 1 0.95 14.08 34.82
N ASP A 2 0.86 13.02 34.02
CA ASP A 2 1.95 12.37 33.26
C ASP A 2 3.05 13.28 32.71
N LYS A 3 4.27 13.16 33.27
CA LYS A 3 5.48 13.85 32.78
C LYS A 3 5.93 13.40 31.38
N ASN A 4 5.28 12.39 30.79
CA ASN A 4 5.61 11.81 29.47
C ASN A 4 4.59 12.12 28.36
N ARG A 5 3.53 12.91 28.61
CA ARG A 5 2.56 13.24 27.56
C ARG A 5 3.14 14.33 26.64
N LYS A 6 3.41 13.98 25.38
CA LYS A 6 3.81 14.93 24.33
C LYS A 6 2.70 15.97 24.15
N LEU A 7 3.04 17.25 24.35
CA LEU A 7 2.12 18.38 24.14
C LEU A 7 1.61 18.36 22.70
N ARG A 8 0.29 18.45 22.53
CA ARG A 8 -0.40 18.61 21.24
C ARG A 8 -1.01 20.02 21.20
N PRO A 9 -0.28 21.01 20.65
CA PRO A 9 -0.68 22.42 20.71
C PRO A 9 -2.13 22.69 20.33
N LEU A 10 -2.65 22.03 19.30
CA LEU A 10 -4.02 22.21 18.82
C LEU A 10 -5.09 21.90 19.88
N TYR A 11 -4.87 20.92 20.75
CA TYR A 11 -5.85 20.46 21.74
C TYR A 11 -5.51 20.90 23.17
N ASP A 12 -4.23 21.19 23.44
CA ASP A 12 -3.73 21.48 24.77
C ASP A 12 -3.59 23.00 25.05
N ILE A 13 -3.46 23.84 24.01
CA ILE A 13 -3.43 25.30 24.19
C ILE A 13 -4.87 25.82 24.33
N PRO A 14 -5.19 26.60 25.38
CA PRO A 14 -6.51 27.20 25.57
C PRO A 14 -7.02 27.93 24.31
N TYR A 15 -8.25 27.62 23.90
CA TYR A 15 -8.93 28.23 22.75
C TYR A 15 -8.28 28.04 21.37
N MET A 16 -7.19 27.25 21.26
CA MET A 16 -6.51 27.01 19.99
C MET A 16 -7.38 26.18 19.04
N PHE A 17 -8.06 25.15 19.55
CA PHE A 17 -8.98 24.33 18.76
C PHE A 17 -10.13 25.19 18.20
N GLU A 18 -10.73 26.04 19.03
CA GLU A 18 -11.82 26.94 18.66
C GLU A 18 -11.36 27.99 17.63
N ALA A 19 -10.16 28.54 17.79
CA ALA A 19 -9.56 29.47 16.83
C ALA A 19 -9.33 28.80 15.47
N ARG A 20 -8.74 27.59 15.47
CA ARG A 20 -8.50 26.80 14.25
C ARG A 20 -9.81 26.45 13.56
N GLU A 21 -10.79 25.93 14.30
CA GLU A 21 -12.10 25.55 13.74
C GLU A 21 -12.88 26.76 13.20
N PHE A 22 -12.81 27.92 13.87
CA PHE A 22 -13.41 29.16 13.37
C PHE A 22 -12.81 29.55 12.01
N LEU A 23 -11.48 29.58 11.90
CA LEU A 23 -10.81 29.91 10.64
C LEU A 23 -11.11 28.86 9.57
N ARG A 24 -10.96 27.58 9.89
CA ARG A 24 -11.18 26.46 8.97
C ARG A 24 -12.57 26.54 8.33
N LYS A 25 -13.63 26.58 9.16
CA LYS A 25 -15.02 26.62 8.68
C LYS A 25 -15.32 27.87 7.85
N LYS A 26 -14.64 28.99 8.10
CA LYS A 26 -14.89 30.25 7.40
C LYS A 26 -14.08 30.40 6.11
N LEU A 27 -12.88 29.81 6.04
CA LEU A 27 -11.90 30.13 5.01
C LEU A 27 -11.51 28.96 4.11
N ILE A 28 -11.64 27.71 4.55
CA ILE A 28 -11.12 26.58 3.77
C ILE A 28 -11.81 26.49 2.42
N GLY A 29 -11.03 26.43 1.33
CA GLY A 29 -11.54 26.43 -0.04
C GLY A 29 -12.19 27.75 -0.51
N LYS A 30 -12.09 28.85 0.26
CA LYS A 30 -12.66 30.15 -0.11
C LYS A 30 -11.58 31.11 -0.64
N LYS A 31 -11.97 31.94 -1.60
CA LYS A 31 -11.14 33.06 -2.07
C LYS A 31 -11.21 34.19 -1.04
N VAL A 32 -10.05 34.72 -0.65
CA VAL A 32 -9.91 35.81 0.31
C VAL A 32 -9.16 36.97 -0.31
N ASN A 33 -9.42 38.18 0.17
CA ASN A 33 -8.65 39.37 -0.16
C ASN A 33 -7.52 39.51 0.86
N VAL A 34 -6.28 39.62 0.38
CA VAL A 34 -5.09 39.76 1.22
C VAL A 34 -4.41 41.08 0.90
N THR A 35 -4.17 41.89 1.94
CA THR A 35 -3.38 43.12 1.85
C THR A 35 -2.19 42.99 2.79
N VAL A 36 -0.97 42.96 2.24
CA VAL A 36 0.25 42.84 3.04
C VAL A 36 0.46 44.15 3.79
N ASP A 37 0.58 44.07 5.12
CA ASP A 37 0.78 45.23 5.98
C ASP A 37 2.28 45.44 6.26
N TYR A 38 2.99 44.39 6.68
CA TYR A 38 4.42 44.45 6.96
C TYR A 38 5.06 43.06 6.91
N ILE A 39 6.38 43.01 6.76
CA ILE A 39 7.16 41.77 6.84
C ILE A 39 8.03 41.85 8.08
N ARG A 40 7.84 40.91 9.01
CA ARG A 40 8.73 40.75 10.17
C ARG A 40 9.92 39.88 9.75
N PRO A 41 11.16 40.41 9.77
CA PRO A 41 12.33 39.62 9.41
C PRO A 41 12.56 38.47 10.39
N ALA A 42 13.30 37.46 9.94
CA ALA A 42 13.69 36.34 10.79
C ALA A 42 14.56 36.84 11.96
N SER A 43 14.33 36.31 13.16
CA SER A 43 15.13 36.60 14.35
C SER A 43 15.83 35.33 14.81
N SER A 44 17.11 35.44 15.14
CA SER A 44 17.85 34.39 15.85
C SER A 44 17.29 34.18 17.25
N ALA A 45 17.43 32.96 17.78
CA ALA A 45 17.06 32.65 19.15
C ALA A 45 17.94 33.46 20.11
N THR A 46 17.31 34.12 21.07
CA THR A 46 17.96 34.72 22.25
C THR A 46 17.61 33.89 23.48
N GLU A 47 18.32 34.09 24.59
CA GLU A 47 18.10 33.34 25.85
C GLU A 47 16.65 33.41 26.37
N THR A 48 15.90 34.45 26.00
CA THR A 48 14.53 34.71 26.45
C THR A 48 13.49 34.64 25.34
N VAL A 49 13.89 34.57 24.07
CA VAL A 49 12.99 34.61 22.92
C VAL A 49 13.40 33.55 21.89
N PRO A 50 12.51 32.60 21.54
CA PRO A 50 12.83 31.57 20.55
C PRO A 50 13.06 32.18 19.16
N ALA A 51 13.85 31.50 18.33
CA ALA A 51 14.03 31.91 16.93
C ALA A 51 12.67 31.93 16.21
N PHE A 52 12.41 32.99 15.46
CA PHE A 52 11.23 33.08 14.60
C PHE A 52 11.68 33.19 13.16
N SER A 53 11.13 32.34 12.29
CA SER A 53 11.28 32.52 10.85
C SER A 53 10.54 33.78 10.40
N GLU A 54 10.94 34.32 9.25
CA GLU A 54 10.28 35.46 8.62
C GLU A 54 8.75 35.27 8.55
N ARG A 55 8.01 36.35 8.76
CA ARG A 55 6.54 36.36 8.74
C ARG A 55 6.04 37.52 7.89
N THR A 56 5.38 37.21 6.77
CA THR A 56 4.54 38.17 6.06
C THR A 56 3.24 38.36 6.84
N CYS A 57 3.05 39.54 7.42
CA CYS A 57 1.85 39.91 8.17
C CYS A 57 0.91 40.69 7.26
N ALA A 58 -0.34 40.26 7.19
CA ALA A 58 -1.32 40.79 6.25
C ALA A 58 -2.71 40.88 6.88
N THR A 59 -3.49 41.82 6.37
CA THR A 59 -4.93 41.91 6.59
C THR A 59 -5.64 40.99 5.61
N VAL A 60 -6.41 40.04 6.15
CA VAL A 60 -7.18 39.06 5.37
C VAL A 60 -8.67 39.34 5.54
N SER A 61 -9.39 39.49 4.44
CA SER A 61 -10.83 39.73 4.45
C SER A 61 -11.61 38.86 3.46
N ILE A 62 -12.88 38.59 3.78
CA ILE A 62 -13.81 37.86 2.93
C ILE A 62 -15.23 38.37 3.15
N GLY A 63 -15.94 38.71 2.07
CA GLY A 63 -17.31 39.25 2.17
C GLY A 63 -17.42 40.50 3.05
N GLY A 64 -16.40 41.36 3.03
CA GLY A 64 -16.32 42.57 3.86
C GLY A 64 -15.95 42.33 5.34
N ILE A 65 -15.63 41.10 5.74
CA ILE A 65 -15.27 40.77 7.12
C ILE A 65 -13.75 40.66 7.25
N ASN A 66 -13.14 41.47 8.12
CA ASN A 66 -11.76 41.31 8.54
C ASN A 66 -11.61 40.08 9.46
N ILE A 67 -10.78 39.12 9.07
CA ILE A 67 -10.63 37.85 9.78
C ILE A 67 -9.91 38.01 11.12
N ALA A 68 -8.89 38.86 11.19
CA ALA A 68 -8.17 39.13 12.43
C ALA A 68 -9.11 39.82 13.44
N GLU A 69 -9.89 40.81 12.99
CA GLU A 69 -10.91 41.47 13.82
C GLU A 69 -11.94 40.45 14.34
N ALA A 70 -12.42 39.56 13.47
CA ALA A 70 -13.40 38.55 13.85
C ALA A 70 -12.86 37.58 14.92
N LEU A 71 -11.60 37.14 14.80
CA LEU A 71 -10.93 36.31 15.83
C LEU A 71 -10.80 37.06 17.16
N VAL A 72 -10.29 38.29 17.11
CA VAL A 72 -10.08 39.13 18.29
C VAL A 72 -11.41 39.42 19.00
N SER A 73 -12.47 39.74 18.26
CA SER A 73 -13.80 40.02 18.83
C SER A 73 -14.44 38.83 19.55
N LYS A 74 -13.96 37.61 19.27
CA LYS A 74 -14.35 36.36 19.93
C LYS A 74 -13.39 35.94 21.04
N GLY A 75 -12.32 36.71 21.27
CA GLY A 75 -11.25 36.37 22.22
C GLY A 75 -10.45 35.15 21.82
N LEU A 76 -10.39 34.83 20.51
CA LEU A 76 -9.62 33.70 19.97
C LEU A 76 -8.20 34.12 19.54
N ALA A 77 -7.93 35.41 19.55
CA ALA A 77 -6.63 36.03 19.35
C ALA A 77 -6.53 37.31 20.19
N THR A 78 -5.31 37.77 20.47
CA THR A 78 -5.04 39.03 21.16
C THR A 78 -4.32 40.00 20.24
N VAL A 79 -4.45 41.29 20.51
CA VAL A 79 -3.84 42.35 19.70
C VAL A 79 -2.45 42.64 20.23
N ILE A 80 -1.45 42.60 19.34
CA ILE A 80 -0.08 43.00 19.69
C ILE A 80 -0.08 44.50 20.01
N ARG A 81 0.56 44.87 21.12
CA ARG A 81 0.70 46.26 21.55
C ARG A 81 2.02 46.83 21.02
N TYR A 82 1.92 47.95 20.33
CA TYR A 82 3.04 48.64 19.70
C TYR A 82 3.31 49.97 20.40
N ARG A 83 4.55 50.45 20.34
CA ARG A 83 4.89 51.82 20.75
C ARG A 83 4.33 52.80 19.70
N GLN A 84 4.14 54.07 20.10
CA GLN A 84 3.49 55.07 19.23
C GLN A 84 4.20 55.26 17.88
N ASP A 85 5.52 55.04 17.84
CA ASP A 85 6.38 55.26 16.67
C ASP A 85 6.68 53.97 15.88
N ASP A 86 5.96 52.86 16.15
CA ASP A 86 6.17 51.60 15.46
C ASP A 86 5.23 51.46 14.25
N ASP A 87 5.80 51.62 13.05
CA ASP A 87 5.09 51.56 11.78
C ASP A 87 4.80 50.12 11.31
N GLN A 88 5.32 49.08 11.99
CA GLN A 88 5.13 47.68 11.61
C GLN A 88 3.86 47.06 12.22
N ARG A 89 2.71 47.65 11.87
CA ARG A 89 1.39 47.22 12.35
C ARG A 89 0.36 47.11 11.22
N SER A 90 -0.77 46.48 11.53
CA SER A 90 -1.88 46.36 10.57
C SER A 90 -2.43 47.74 10.18
N SER A 91 -2.80 47.89 8.91
CA SER A 91 -3.56 49.05 8.40
C SER A 91 -4.92 49.26 9.08
N HIS A 92 -5.45 48.23 9.75
CA HIS A 92 -6.76 48.25 10.45
C HIS A 92 -6.58 48.16 11.97
N TYR A 93 -5.48 48.68 12.53
CA TYR A 93 -5.11 48.50 13.94
C TYR A 93 -6.16 48.98 14.95
N ASP A 94 -6.80 50.12 14.69
CA ASP A 94 -7.82 50.69 15.60
C ASP A 94 -9.07 49.80 15.68
N GLU A 95 -9.46 49.16 14.57
CA GLU A 95 -10.57 48.20 14.54
C GLU A 95 -10.25 46.96 15.38
N LEU A 96 -9.00 46.48 15.32
CA LEU A 96 -8.54 45.36 16.15
C LEU A 96 -8.59 45.71 17.64
N LEU A 97 -8.14 46.91 18.02
CA LEU A 97 -8.22 47.38 19.40
C LEU A 97 -9.68 47.49 19.88
N ALA A 98 -10.56 48.03 19.04
CA ALA A 98 -12.00 48.10 19.34
C ALA A 98 -12.60 46.70 19.49
N ALA A 99 -12.21 45.73 18.66
CA ALA A 99 -12.63 44.35 18.77
C ALA A 99 -12.16 43.68 20.06
N GLU A 100 -10.92 43.94 20.49
CA GLU A 100 -10.38 43.40 21.74
C GLU A 100 -11.12 43.98 22.95
N ALA A 101 -11.40 45.28 22.95
CA ALA A 101 -12.21 45.91 23.99
C ALA A 101 -13.61 45.27 24.10
N ARG A 102 -14.24 44.92 22.95
CA ARG A 102 -15.52 44.18 22.95
C ARG A 102 -15.37 42.77 23.50
N ALA A 103 -14.28 42.07 23.20
CA ALA A 103 -14.04 40.71 23.69
C ALA A 103 -13.79 40.69 25.21
N ILE A 104 -13.02 41.66 25.73
CA ILE A 104 -12.77 41.88 27.16
C ILE A 104 -14.08 42.20 27.89
N LYS A 105 -14.83 43.21 27.40
CA LYS A 105 -16.09 43.64 28.02
C LYS A 105 -17.09 42.50 28.14
N ASN A 106 -17.13 41.62 27.13
CA ASN A 106 -18.07 40.50 27.08
C ASN A 106 -17.49 39.19 27.65
N GLY A 107 -16.25 39.19 28.15
CA GLY A 107 -15.59 38.00 28.71
C GLY A 107 -15.56 36.81 27.73
N LYS A 108 -15.11 37.03 26.49
CA LYS A 108 -15.07 35.98 25.45
C LYS A 108 -13.68 35.35 25.34
N GLY A 109 -13.65 34.06 25.03
CA GLY A 109 -12.42 33.32 24.75
C GLY A 109 -11.37 33.47 25.84
N LEU A 110 -10.17 33.91 25.47
CA LEU A 110 -9.04 34.20 26.36
C LEU A 110 -9.34 35.25 27.44
N HIS A 111 -10.37 36.08 27.27
CA HIS A 111 -10.81 37.07 28.26
C HIS A 111 -11.96 36.58 29.14
N SER A 112 -12.44 35.36 28.92
CA SER A 112 -13.43 34.72 29.79
C SER A 112 -12.83 34.38 31.15
N LYS A 113 -13.62 34.60 32.21
CA LYS A 113 -13.30 34.11 33.57
C LYS A 113 -13.85 32.71 33.85
N LYS A 114 -14.57 32.13 32.88
CA LYS A 114 -15.09 30.76 32.99
C LYS A 114 -13.96 29.75 32.84
N GLU A 115 -14.23 28.51 33.26
CA GLU A 115 -13.29 27.41 33.11
C GLU A 115 -12.91 27.21 31.63
N VAL A 116 -11.64 26.96 31.38
CA VAL A 116 -11.09 26.81 30.03
C VAL A 116 -11.60 25.49 29.43
N PRO A 117 -12.11 25.50 28.18
CA PRO A 117 -12.52 24.27 27.50
C PRO A 117 -11.36 23.27 27.37
N ILE A 118 -11.58 22.03 27.85
CA ILE A 118 -10.61 20.94 27.76
C ILE A 118 -10.99 19.99 26.63
N HIS A 119 -10.10 19.83 25.65
CA HIS A 119 -10.31 18.92 24.53
C HIS A 119 -9.57 17.59 24.76
N ARG A 120 -10.32 16.52 25.01
CA ARG A 120 -9.77 15.16 25.22
C ARG A 120 -9.88 14.36 23.93
N VAL A 121 -8.88 14.49 23.06
CA VAL A 121 -8.85 13.76 21.78
C VAL A 121 -7.94 12.53 21.88
N ALA A 122 -8.49 11.33 21.68
CA ALA A 122 -7.68 10.12 21.59
C ALA A 122 -6.91 10.07 20.26
N ASP A 123 -5.69 9.56 20.24
CA ASP A 123 -4.97 9.28 18.99
C ASP A 123 -4.74 7.77 18.88
N ILE A 124 -5.40 7.15 17.90
CA ILE A 124 -5.30 5.71 17.62
C ILE A 124 -4.61 5.44 16.28
N SER A 125 -4.06 6.48 15.64
CA SER A 125 -3.28 6.36 14.41
C SER A 125 -2.08 5.44 14.59
N GLY A 126 -2.03 4.34 13.83
CA GLY A 126 -0.90 3.41 13.83
C GLY A 126 -0.81 2.52 15.07
N ASP A 127 -1.86 2.46 15.89
CA ASP A 127 -1.96 1.59 17.06
C ASP A 127 -2.88 0.40 16.72
N THR A 128 -2.27 -0.72 16.33
CA THR A 128 -3.01 -1.92 15.88
C THR A 128 -3.97 -2.47 16.95
N GLN A 129 -3.62 -2.39 18.24
CA GLN A 129 -4.47 -2.94 19.30
C GLN A 129 -5.73 -2.08 19.47
N LYS A 130 -5.57 -0.75 19.54
CA LYS A 130 -6.73 0.15 19.63
C LYS A 130 -7.55 0.14 18.35
N ALA A 131 -6.92 0.11 17.18
CA ALA A 131 -7.63 0.05 15.91
C ALA A 131 -8.55 -1.19 15.83
N LYS A 132 -8.09 -2.36 16.30
CA LYS A 132 -8.93 -3.57 16.40
C LYS A 132 -10.13 -3.39 17.33
N GLN A 133 -9.98 -2.66 18.42
CA GLN A 133 -11.09 -2.39 19.36
C GLN A 133 -12.15 -1.48 18.73
N PHE A 134 -11.74 -0.49 17.93
CA PHE A 134 -12.64 0.49 17.30
C PHE A 134 -13.25 -0.01 16.00
N LEU A 135 -12.60 -0.91 15.27
CA LEU A 135 -13.02 -1.39 13.95
C LEU A 135 -14.50 -1.81 13.88
N PRO A 136 -15.03 -2.66 14.79
CA PRO A 136 -16.42 -3.10 14.67
C PRO A 136 -17.42 -1.95 14.86
N PHE A 137 -17.06 -0.93 15.65
CA PHE A 137 -17.92 0.24 15.87
C PHE A 137 -17.95 1.14 14.63
N LEU A 138 -16.78 1.39 14.03
CA LEU A 138 -16.67 2.20 12.83
C LEU A 138 -17.32 1.53 11.61
N GLN A 139 -17.23 0.21 11.49
CA GLN A 139 -17.94 -0.56 10.45
C GLN A 139 -19.46 -0.44 10.60
N ARG A 140 -19.99 -0.60 11.82
CA ARG A 140 -21.44 -0.52 12.08
C ARG A 140 -21.99 0.90 11.98
N ALA A 141 -21.17 1.92 12.22
CA ALA A 141 -21.58 3.31 12.09
C ALA A 141 -21.88 3.70 10.63
N GLY A 142 -21.41 2.94 9.65
CA GLY A 142 -21.55 3.27 8.23
C GLY A 142 -20.82 4.58 7.91
N ARG A 143 -21.54 5.55 7.33
CA ARG A 143 -20.99 6.88 7.05
C ARG A 143 -20.80 7.69 8.32
N SER A 144 -19.54 7.98 8.61
CA SER A 144 -19.12 8.75 9.78
C SER A 144 -18.53 10.08 9.35
N GLU A 145 -18.93 11.17 10.00
CA GLU A 145 -18.36 12.50 9.76
C GLU A 145 -16.93 12.57 10.27
N ALA A 146 -16.05 13.18 9.49
CA ALA A 146 -14.66 13.37 9.83
C ALA A 146 -14.12 14.71 9.31
N VAL A 147 -13.01 15.17 9.90
CA VAL A 147 -12.22 16.29 9.38
C VAL A 147 -10.86 15.76 8.97
N VAL A 148 -10.42 16.06 7.74
CA VAL A 148 -9.09 15.67 7.29
C VAL A 148 -8.03 16.56 7.96
N GLU A 149 -7.30 16.01 8.91
CA GLU A 149 -6.23 16.73 9.62
C GLU A 149 -4.93 16.76 8.84
N TYR A 150 -4.64 15.68 8.09
CA TYR A 150 -3.41 15.56 7.34
C TYR A 150 -3.55 14.62 6.14
N VAL A 151 -2.75 14.87 5.11
CA VAL A 151 -2.64 14.00 3.92
C VAL A 151 -1.18 13.55 3.82
N PHE A 152 -0.93 12.27 4.06
CA PHE A 152 0.41 11.66 3.98
C PHE A 152 0.82 11.34 2.54
N SER A 153 -0.14 10.89 1.73
CA SER A 153 0.01 10.57 0.31
C SER A 153 -1.35 10.71 -0.38
N GLY A 154 -1.42 10.50 -1.70
CA GLY A 154 -2.69 10.53 -2.45
C GLY A 154 -3.80 9.67 -1.83
N SER A 155 -3.46 8.52 -1.24
CA SER A 155 -4.44 7.58 -0.66
C SER A 155 -4.36 7.37 0.85
N ARG A 156 -3.47 8.06 1.59
CA ARG A 156 -3.33 7.91 3.05
C ARG A 156 -3.52 9.22 3.80
N LEU A 157 -4.48 9.26 4.71
CA LEU A 157 -4.92 10.46 5.42
C LEU A 157 -4.92 10.26 6.94
N LYS A 158 -4.84 11.36 7.68
CA LYS A 158 -5.17 11.41 9.11
C LYS A 158 -6.49 12.14 9.28
N LEU A 159 -7.43 11.51 9.97
CA LEU A 159 -8.79 12.02 10.14
C LEU A 159 -9.07 12.24 11.62
N PHE A 160 -9.74 13.34 11.94
CA PHE A 160 -10.38 13.58 13.23
C PHE A 160 -11.85 13.19 13.13
N MET A 161 -12.29 12.27 13.99
CA MET A 161 -13.66 11.79 14.11
C MET A 161 -14.34 12.54 15.27
N PRO A 162 -15.22 13.53 15.02
CA PRO A 162 -15.75 14.38 16.08
C PRO A 162 -16.66 13.62 17.06
N LYS A 163 -17.45 12.65 16.57
CA LYS A 163 -18.38 11.86 17.38
C LYS A 163 -17.65 10.97 18.38
N GLU A 164 -16.59 10.30 17.93
CA GLU A 164 -15.76 9.41 18.74
C GLU A 164 -14.62 10.17 19.46
N THR A 165 -14.44 11.46 19.16
CA THR A 165 -13.36 12.31 19.68
C THR A 165 -11.97 11.68 19.52
N CYS A 166 -11.71 11.08 18.36
CA CYS A 166 -10.47 10.35 18.10
C CYS A 166 -9.81 10.72 16.77
N LEU A 167 -8.50 10.50 16.69
CA LEU A 167 -7.72 10.60 15.47
C LEU A 167 -7.41 9.20 14.93
N ILE A 168 -7.66 8.99 13.65
CA ILE A 168 -7.40 7.73 12.95
C ILE A 168 -6.51 7.95 11.73
N THR A 169 -5.77 6.91 11.34
CA THR A 169 -5.13 6.86 10.02
C THR A 169 -6.05 6.09 9.07
N PHE A 170 -6.29 6.65 7.88
CA PHE A 170 -7.24 6.13 6.91
C PHE A 170 -6.57 5.91 5.56
N LEU A 171 -6.85 4.77 4.93
CA LEU A 171 -6.41 4.38 3.60
C LEU A 171 -7.63 4.26 2.67
N LEU A 172 -7.51 4.80 1.47
CA LEU A 172 -8.56 4.68 0.46
C LEU A 172 -8.66 3.25 -0.07
N ALA A 173 -9.88 2.72 -0.08
CA ALA A 173 -10.20 1.40 -0.60
C ALA A 173 -10.31 1.39 -2.13
N GLY A 174 -10.12 0.20 -2.71
CA GLY A 174 -10.42 -0.09 -4.11
C GLY A 174 -9.43 0.45 -5.14
N ILE A 175 -8.32 1.06 -4.72
CA ILE A 175 -7.35 1.68 -5.64
C ILE A 175 -5.89 1.38 -5.26
N GLU A 176 -5.02 1.41 -6.27
CA GLU A 176 -3.57 1.49 -6.13
C GLU A 176 -3.12 2.91 -6.48
N CYS A 177 -2.65 3.65 -5.46
CA CYS A 177 -2.15 5.01 -5.63
C CYS A 177 -0.61 5.00 -5.65
N PRO A 178 0.03 5.76 -6.56
CA PRO A 178 1.48 5.85 -6.62
C PRO A 178 2.10 6.30 -5.30
N ARG A 179 3.16 5.62 -4.88
CA ARG A 179 3.85 5.83 -3.61
C ARG A 179 4.89 6.93 -3.73
N GLY A 180 4.82 7.92 -2.84
CA GLY A 180 5.80 9.01 -2.77
C GLY A 180 7.19 8.55 -2.33
N ALA A 181 8.18 9.41 -2.57
CA ALA A 181 9.56 9.16 -2.17
C ALA A 181 9.67 8.95 -0.66
N ARG A 182 10.52 8.00 -0.24
CA ARG A 182 10.83 7.76 1.18
C ARG A 182 12.31 8.03 1.41
N ASN A 183 12.59 9.06 2.18
CA ASN A 183 13.95 9.38 2.66
C ASN A 183 14.02 9.06 4.15
N LEU A 184 14.26 7.80 4.47
CA LEU A 184 14.57 7.33 5.83
C LEU A 184 16.09 7.12 5.94
N PRO A 185 16.69 7.25 7.14
CA PRO A 185 18.10 6.93 7.32
C PRO A 185 18.40 5.49 6.88
N GLY A 186 19.15 5.33 5.77
CA GLY A 186 19.47 4.04 5.16
C GLY A 186 18.52 3.56 4.04
N LEU A 187 17.48 4.33 3.68
CA LEU A 187 16.55 4.00 2.58
C LEU A 187 16.12 5.30 1.88
N VAL A 188 16.68 5.55 0.68
CA VAL A 188 16.30 6.66 -0.22
C VAL A 188 15.53 6.06 -1.39
N GLN A 189 14.22 5.90 -1.28
CA GLN A 189 13.33 5.41 -2.36
C GLN A 189 12.78 6.59 -3.15
N GLU A 190 13.03 6.63 -4.45
CA GLU A 190 12.37 7.60 -5.32
C GLU A 190 10.87 7.29 -5.40
N GLY A 191 10.06 8.33 -5.55
CA GLY A 191 8.61 8.17 -5.65
C GLY A 191 8.25 7.53 -6.99
N GLU A 192 7.19 6.74 -6.99
CA GLU A 192 6.54 6.28 -8.22
C GLU A 192 6.02 7.51 -9.00
N PRO A 193 5.99 7.47 -10.34
CA PRO A 193 5.51 8.58 -11.16
C PRO A 193 4.14 9.08 -10.71
N PHE A 194 3.95 10.40 -10.73
CA PHE A 194 2.71 11.09 -10.35
C PHE A 194 2.29 10.95 -8.88
N SER A 195 3.13 10.39 -8.01
CA SER A 195 2.85 10.28 -6.56
C SER A 195 2.74 11.63 -5.85
N GLU A 196 3.58 12.60 -6.23
CA GLU A 196 3.49 13.97 -5.71
C GLU A 196 2.20 14.67 -6.19
N GLU A 197 1.85 14.49 -7.47
CA GLU A 197 0.63 15.05 -8.04
C GLU A 197 -0.63 14.45 -7.41
N ALA A 198 -0.66 13.13 -7.18
CA ALA A 198 -1.74 12.46 -6.46
C ALA A 198 -1.87 13.01 -5.03
N THR A 199 -0.75 13.24 -4.35
CA THR A 199 -0.73 13.83 -3.01
C THR A 199 -1.22 15.28 -3.03
N HIS A 200 -0.83 16.07 -4.03
CA HIS A 200 -1.27 17.45 -4.21
C HIS A 200 -2.78 17.52 -4.47
N PHE A 201 -3.29 16.71 -5.41
CA PHE A 201 -4.70 16.59 -5.72
C PHE A 201 -5.54 16.30 -4.47
N THR A 202 -5.16 15.28 -3.70
CA THR A 202 -5.86 14.95 -2.45
C THR A 202 -5.78 16.09 -1.43
N LYS A 203 -4.62 16.76 -1.30
CA LYS A 203 -4.49 17.93 -0.41
C LYS A 203 -5.40 19.07 -0.81
N GLU A 204 -5.42 19.44 -2.08
CA GLU A 204 -6.25 20.53 -2.57
C GLU A 204 -7.73 20.24 -2.39
N LEU A 205 -8.15 18.99 -2.62
CA LEU A 205 -9.55 18.60 -2.53
C LEU A 205 -10.04 18.49 -1.09
N VAL A 206 -9.32 17.76 -0.22
CA VAL A 206 -9.89 17.34 1.08
C VAL A 206 -9.18 17.87 2.32
N LEU A 207 -7.96 18.42 2.26
CA LEU A 207 -7.23 18.85 3.46
C LEU A 207 -8.03 19.87 4.29
N GLN A 208 -8.27 19.60 5.58
CA GLN A 208 -9.09 20.41 6.48
C GLN A 208 -10.58 20.57 6.09
N ARG A 209 -11.08 19.78 5.14
CA ARG A 209 -12.50 19.74 4.81
C ARG A 209 -13.23 18.75 5.72
N GLU A 210 -14.53 18.98 5.87
CA GLU A 210 -15.46 18.01 6.45
C GLU A 210 -15.79 16.97 5.38
N VAL A 211 -15.67 15.70 5.73
CA VAL A 211 -15.83 14.55 4.84
C VAL A 211 -16.66 13.47 5.53
N GLU A 212 -17.22 12.55 4.76
CA GLU A 212 -17.86 11.34 5.28
C GLU A 212 -16.98 10.14 4.96
N VAL A 213 -16.75 9.26 5.93
CA VAL A 213 -15.97 8.04 5.72
C VAL A 213 -16.74 6.79 6.10
N GLU A 214 -16.56 5.75 5.29
CA GLU A 214 -17.08 4.39 5.54
C GLU A 214 -15.87 3.48 5.79
N VAL A 215 -15.77 2.89 6.97
CA VAL A 215 -14.67 1.98 7.31
C VAL A 215 -15.06 0.55 6.97
N GLU A 216 -14.29 -0.11 6.10
CA GLU A 216 -14.53 -1.50 5.71
C GLU A 216 -13.64 -2.49 6.46
N SER A 217 -12.36 -2.16 6.62
CA SER A 217 -11.38 -3.07 7.23
C SER A 217 -10.21 -2.29 7.83
N MET A 218 -9.13 -2.98 8.20
CA MET A 218 -7.88 -2.38 8.64
C MET A 218 -6.68 -3.21 8.18
N ASP A 219 -5.53 -2.57 8.02
CA ASP A 219 -4.26 -3.24 7.76
C ASP A 219 -3.54 -3.70 9.05
N LYS A 220 -2.43 -4.42 8.89
CA LYS A 220 -1.61 -4.90 10.01
C LYS A 220 -0.95 -3.77 10.82
N ALA A 221 -0.81 -2.58 10.24
CA ALA A 221 -0.21 -1.41 10.85
C ALA A 221 -1.23 -0.53 11.61
N GLY A 222 -2.51 -0.93 11.66
CA GLY A 222 -3.53 -0.17 12.36
C GLY A 222 -4.15 0.97 11.55
N ASN A 223 -3.96 0.99 10.23
CA ASN A 223 -4.64 1.94 9.35
C ASN A 223 -6.01 1.37 8.97
N PHE A 224 -7.07 2.15 9.13
CA PHE A 224 -8.39 1.79 8.65
C PHE A 224 -8.45 1.93 7.13
N ILE A 225 -9.13 1.02 6.46
CA ILE A 225 -9.31 1.01 5.01
C ILE A 225 -10.79 1.22 4.70
N GLY A 226 -11.09 2.10 3.76
CA GLY A 226 -12.47 2.37 3.39
C GLY A 226 -12.66 3.49 2.38
N TRP A 227 -13.88 4.00 2.29
CA TRP A 227 -14.29 4.99 1.30
C TRP A 227 -14.41 6.38 1.93
N LEU A 228 -13.91 7.40 1.24
CA LEU A 228 -14.02 8.79 1.67
C LEU A 228 -14.86 9.57 0.66
N HIS A 229 -15.86 10.28 1.17
CA HIS A 229 -16.77 11.11 0.39
C HIS A 229 -16.63 12.58 0.79
N ILE A 230 -16.60 13.46 -0.20
CA ILE A 230 -16.62 14.90 -0.03
C ILE A 230 -17.65 15.48 -0.98
N GLU A 231 -18.68 16.17 -0.46
CA GLU A 231 -19.73 16.80 -1.28
C GLU A 231 -20.37 15.85 -2.31
N GLY A 232 -20.55 14.57 -1.96
CA GLY A 232 -21.09 13.53 -2.84
C GLY A 232 -20.08 12.87 -3.78
N LEU A 233 -18.86 13.39 -3.88
CA LEU A 233 -17.76 12.80 -4.64
C LEU A 233 -17.04 11.73 -3.82
N ASN A 234 -16.82 10.55 -4.40
CA ASN A 234 -15.96 9.51 -3.81
C ASN A 234 -14.50 9.76 -4.21
N LEU A 235 -13.61 9.93 -3.23
CA LEU A 235 -12.22 10.30 -3.47
C LEU A 235 -11.42 9.20 -4.22
N SER A 236 -11.72 7.92 -3.99
CA SER A 236 -11.09 6.83 -4.74
C SER A 236 -11.43 6.93 -6.23
N VAL A 237 -12.70 7.21 -6.56
CA VAL A 237 -13.16 7.40 -7.95
C VAL A 237 -12.51 8.62 -8.57
N ALA A 238 -12.46 9.74 -7.84
CA ALA A 238 -11.88 11.00 -8.33
C ALA A 238 -10.39 10.86 -8.69
N LEU A 239 -9.61 10.13 -7.87
CA LEU A 239 -8.19 9.86 -8.13
C LEU A 239 -8.01 9.01 -9.40
N VAL A 240 -8.86 8.01 -9.61
CA VAL A 240 -8.82 7.17 -10.83
C VAL A 240 -9.21 7.99 -12.05
N GLU A 241 -10.28 8.79 -11.98
CA GLU A 241 -10.77 9.64 -13.07
C GLU A 241 -9.72 10.66 -13.54
N HIS A 242 -8.89 11.17 -12.62
CA HIS A 242 -7.82 12.11 -12.90
C HIS A 242 -6.50 11.44 -13.32
N ALA A 243 -6.51 10.12 -13.57
CA ALA A 243 -5.33 9.33 -13.89
C ALA A 243 -4.22 9.42 -12.82
N LEU A 244 -4.60 9.52 -11.54
CA LEU A 244 -3.69 9.61 -10.39
C LEU A 244 -3.68 8.33 -9.54
N SER A 245 -4.47 7.33 -9.90
CA SER A 245 -4.52 6.00 -9.28
C SER A 245 -5.12 4.99 -10.26
N LYS A 246 -4.91 3.70 -9.99
CA LYS A 246 -5.48 2.58 -10.74
C LYS A 246 -6.48 1.80 -9.89
N VAL A 247 -7.42 1.10 -10.51
CA VAL A 247 -8.38 0.26 -9.80
C VAL A 247 -7.67 -0.98 -9.26
N HIS A 248 -7.90 -1.28 -7.98
CA HIS A 248 -7.37 -2.48 -7.34
C HIS A 248 -8.45 -3.58 -7.30
N PHE A 249 -8.05 -4.86 -7.36
CA PHE A 249 -9.00 -5.99 -7.38
C PHE A 249 -9.94 -6.04 -6.16
N THR A 250 -9.55 -5.43 -5.02
CA THR A 250 -10.43 -5.35 -3.85
C THR A 250 -11.71 -4.55 -4.11
N ALA A 251 -11.74 -3.73 -5.17
CA ALA A 251 -12.93 -3.00 -5.58
C ALA A 251 -14.04 -3.90 -6.17
N GLU A 252 -13.75 -5.11 -6.65
CA GLU A 252 -14.72 -5.94 -7.39
C GLU A 252 -16.01 -6.25 -6.62
N ARG A 253 -15.91 -6.38 -5.29
CA ARG A 253 -17.05 -6.65 -4.41
C ARG A 253 -17.71 -5.39 -3.85
N SER A 254 -17.19 -4.21 -4.22
CA SER A 254 -17.68 -2.93 -3.73
C SER A 254 -18.85 -2.42 -4.57
N PRO A 255 -19.83 -1.73 -3.96
CA PRO A 255 -20.85 -1.01 -4.72
C PRO A 255 -20.27 0.08 -5.65
N TYR A 256 -19.03 0.53 -5.40
CA TYR A 256 -18.37 1.56 -6.20
C TYR A 256 -17.59 1.00 -7.41
N TYR A 257 -17.56 -0.32 -7.61
CA TYR A 257 -16.78 -0.96 -8.68
C TYR A 257 -17.10 -0.42 -10.07
N LYS A 258 -18.38 -0.30 -10.40
CA LYS A 258 -18.83 0.20 -11.71
C LYS A 258 -18.36 1.64 -11.97
N ALA A 259 -18.40 2.50 -10.95
CA ALA A 259 -17.95 3.88 -11.06
C ALA A 259 -16.42 3.96 -11.22
N LEU A 260 -15.68 3.13 -10.48
CA LEU A 260 -14.22 3.01 -10.59
C LEU A 260 -13.79 2.55 -11.98
N LEU A 261 -14.45 1.52 -12.55
CA LEU A 261 -14.15 1.07 -13.92
C LEU A 261 -14.44 2.14 -14.97
N ALA A 262 -15.58 2.83 -14.86
CA ALA A 262 -15.93 3.89 -15.79
C ALA A 262 -14.91 5.05 -15.74
N ALA A 263 -14.47 5.42 -14.54
CA ALA A 263 -13.42 6.43 -14.34
C ALA A 263 -12.07 5.96 -14.90
N GLU A 264 -11.70 4.69 -14.71
CA GLU A 264 -10.44 4.16 -15.20
C GLU A 264 -10.40 4.10 -16.72
N GLU A 265 -11.50 3.68 -17.35
CA GLU A 265 -11.64 3.64 -18.80
C GLU A 265 -11.49 5.04 -19.42
N ALA A 266 -12.19 6.03 -18.85
CA ALA A 266 -12.06 7.42 -19.28
C ALA A 266 -10.64 7.98 -19.08
N ALA A 267 -9.93 7.55 -18.04
CA ALA A 267 -8.56 7.94 -17.78
C ALA A 267 -7.55 7.28 -18.75
N LYS A 268 -7.74 6.00 -19.08
CA LYS A 268 -6.92 5.26 -20.06
C LYS A 268 -6.99 5.87 -21.45
N GLN A 269 -8.18 6.26 -21.90
CA GLN A 269 -8.39 6.88 -23.21
C GLN A 269 -7.61 8.19 -23.39
N LYS A 270 -7.35 8.91 -22.30
CA LYS A 270 -6.55 10.15 -22.33
C LYS A 270 -5.05 9.87 -22.47
N LYS A 271 -4.57 8.66 -22.16
CA LYS A 271 -3.15 8.26 -22.16
C LYS A 271 -2.25 9.27 -21.44
N GLU A 272 -2.75 9.78 -20.31
CA GLU A 272 -2.06 10.76 -19.48
C GLU A 272 -1.65 10.17 -18.13
N LYS A 273 -0.65 10.78 -17.50
CA LYS A 273 -0.19 10.47 -16.13
C LYS A 273 0.12 9.00 -15.88
N VAL A 274 -0.57 8.31 -14.96
CA VAL A 274 -0.31 6.88 -14.69
C VAL A 274 -0.57 5.97 -15.90
N TRP A 275 -1.16 6.51 -16.96
CA TRP A 275 -1.39 5.88 -18.27
C TRP A 275 -0.49 6.44 -19.40
N SER A 276 0.51 7.29 -19.09
CA SER A 276 1.39 7.92 -20.11
C SER A 276 2.27 6.94 -20.89
N HIS A 277 2.57 5.78 -20.29
CA HIS A 277 3.31 4.68 -20.91
C HIS A 277 2.41 3.45 -21.09
N TYR A 278 1.10 3.66 -21.16
CA TYR A 278 0.16 2.60 -21.46
C TYR A 278 0.27 2.27 -22.95
N GLU A 279 1.02 1.21 -23.25
CA GLU A 279 0.88 0.52 -24.52
C GLU A 279 -0.43 -0.28 -24.44
N GLU A 280 -1.41 0.11 -25.26
CA GLU A 280 -2.52 -0.76 -25.59
C GLU A 280 -1.91 -2.02 -26.20
N THR A 281 -1.90 -3.14 -25.45
CA THR A 281 -1.93 -4.43 -26.12
C THR A 281 -3.13 -4.37 -27.05
N PRO A 282 -2.98 -4.62 -28.36
CA PRO A 282 -4.04 -4.38 -29.32
C PRO A 282 -5.28 -5.14 -28.88
N VAL A 283 -6.28 -4.39 -28.41
CA VAL A 283 -7.64 -4.87 -28.28
C VAL A 283 -8.23 -4.62 -29.65
N GLU A 284 -8.42 -5.70 -30.42
CA GLU A 284 -9.17 -5.66 -31.67
C GLU A 284 -10.47 -4.87 -31.45
N GLU A 285 -10.74 -3.95 -32.37
CA GLU A 285 -11.90 -3.06 -32.36
C GLU A 285 -13.19 -3.83 -32.06
N VAL A 286 -13.98 -3.29 -31.13
CA VAL A 286 -15.29 -3.83 -30.77
C VAL A 286 -16.29 -3.51 -31.88
N VAL A 287 -16.51 -4.46 -32.79
CA VAL A 287 -17.78 -4.63 -33.52
C VAL A 287 -18.63 -5.62 -32.70
N PRO A 288 -19.93 -5.37 -32.47
CA PRO A 288 -20.70 -6.19 -31.55
C PRO A 288 -21.16 -7.47 -32.24
N VAL A 289 -20.63 -8.65 -31.86
CA VAL A 289 -21.32 -9.96 -31.80
C VAL A 289 -20.43 -10.93 -30.99
N LEU A 290 -21.08 -11.75 -30.17
CA LEU A 290 -20.54 -12.92 -29.48
C LEU A 290 -19.55 -13.74 -30.32
N GLU A 291 -18.26 -13.74 -29.97
CA GLU A 291 -17.36 -14.87 -30.24
C GLU A 291 -16.43 -15.13 -29.04
N GLU A 292 -16.25 -16.41 -28.76
CA GLU A 292 -15.66 -16.97 -27.56
C GLU A 292 -14.13 -16.78 -27.60
N LYS A 293 -13.53 -16.10 -26.60
CA LYS A 293 -12.06 -16.01 -26.51
C LYS A 293 -11.47 -17.42 -26.38
N GLU A 294 -10.71 -17.85 -27.39
CA GLU A 294 -9.91 -19.07 -27.29
C GLU A 294 -8.73 -18.87 -26.32
N ARG A 295 -8.28 -19.95 -25.67
CA ARG A 295 -7.09 -19.94 -24.80
C ARG A 295 -5.89 -19.41 -25.57
N THR A 296 -5.30 -18.30 -25.10
CA THR A 296 -4.06 -17.77 -25.65
C THR A 296 -2.87 -18.46 -24.97
N ALA A 297 -2.04 -19.16 -25.73
CA ALA A 297 -0.82 -19.79 -25.24
C ALA A 297 0.41 -19.05 -25.79
N ASN A 298 1.13 -18.36 -24.90
CA ASN A 298 2.36 -17.64 -25.20
C ASN A 298 3.49 -18.15 -24.28
N TYR A 299 4.07 -19.27 -24.68
CA TYR A 299 5.12 -19.93 -23.92
C TYR A 299 6.44 -19.17 -24.01
N LYS A 300 7.01 -18.82 -22.86
CA LYS A 300 8.31 -18.16 -22.74
C LYS A 300 9.33 -19.06 -22.03
N PRO A 301 10.61 -19.03 -22.44
CA PRO A 301 11.65 -19.79 -21.78
C PRO A 301 11.93 -19.23 -20.38
N VAL A 302 11.88 -20.10 -19.38
CA VAL A 302 12.18 -19.78 -17.98
C VAL A 302 13.10 -20.84 -17.38
N PHE A 303 13.89 -20.48 -16.38
CA PHE A 303 14.71 -21.42 -15.62
C PHE A 303 14.09 -21.63 -14.24
N VAL A 304 13.69 -22.86 -13.92
CA VAL A 304 13.03 -23.18 -12.65
C VAL A 304 14.08 -23.37 -11.57
N THR A 305 14.05 -22.56 -10.51
CA THR A 305 15.10 -22.54 -9.49
C THR A 305 14.71 -23.26 -8.20
N GLU A 306 13.46 -23.11 -7.76
CA GLU A 306 12.99 -23.65 -6.49
C GLU A 306 11.57 -24.18 -6.62
N ILE A 307 11.31 -25.35 -6.02
CA ILE A 307 9.97 -25.90 -5.80
C ILE A 307 9.71 -25.87 -4.29
N THR A 308 8.55 -25.39 -3.88
CA THR A 308 8.19 -25.27 -2.47
C THR A 308 7.32 -26.44 -1.99
N ASP A 309 7.27 -26.65 -0.67
CA ASP A 309 6.46 -27.70 -0.03
C ASP A 309 4.94 -27.55 -0.27
N ASP A 310 4.48 -26.37 -0.70
CA ASP A 310 3.10 -26.07 -1.07
C ASP A 310 2.84 -26.14 -2.59
N LEU A 311 3.76 -26.76 -3.34
CA LEU A 311 3.69 -26.97 -4.79
C LEU A 311 3.64 -25.65 -5.60
N HIS A 312 4.15 -24.56 -5.02
CA HIS A 312 4.55 -23.39 -5.78
C HIS A 312 5.97 -23.58 -6.29
N PHE A 313 6.39 -22.69 -7.17
CA PHE A 313 7.75 -22.70 -7.66
C PHE A 313 8.20 -21.30 -8.05
N TYR A 314 9.52 -21.12 -8.06
CA TYR A 314 10.16 -19.90 -8.50
C TYR A 314 10.90 -20.15 -9.80
N VAL A 315 10.83 -19.15 -10.68
CA VAL A 315 11.54 -19.16 -11.95
C VAL A 315 12.31 -17.86 -12.19
N GLN A 316 13.34 -17.95 -13.00
CA GLN A 316 14.05 -16.83 -13.60
C GLN A 316 13.71 -16.71 -15.09
N ASP A 317 13.72 -15.48 -15.61
CA ASP A 317 13.63 -15.24 -17.05
C ASP A 317 14.96 -15.58 -17.72
N VAL A 318 14.94 -16.44 -18.74
CA VAL A 318 16.16 -16.84 -19.47
C VAL A 318 16.77 -15.63 -20.20
N GLU A 319 15.96 -14.66 -20.62
CA GLU A 319 16.44 -13.46 -21.33
C GLU A 319 17.31 -12.56 -20.43
N THR A 320 17.09 -12.56 -19.11
CA THR A 320 17.85 -11.75 -18.16
C THR A 320 18.96 -12.53 -17.44
N GLY A 321 19.11 -13.83 -17.71
CA GLY A 321 20.10 -14.70 -17.04
C GLY A 321 21.53 -14.18 -17.12
N ALA A 322 21.99 -13.74 -18.30
CA ALA A 322 23.33 -13.17 -18.47
C ALA A 322 23.57 -11.89 -17.65
N GLN A 323 22.51 -11.11 -17.37
CA GLN A 323 22.61 -9.93 -16.53
C GLN A 323 22.77 -10.31 -15.05
N LEU A 324 22.06 -11.35 -14.60
CA LEU A 324 22.20 -11.90 -13.25
C LEU A 324 23.60 -12.49 -13.03
N GLU A 325 24.11 -13.27 -13.98
CA GLU A 325 25.47 -13.84 -13.92
C GLU A 325 26.52 -12.74 -13.76
N LYS A 326 26.45 -11.70 -14.61
CA LYS A 326 27.36 -10.56 -14.55
C LYS A 326 27.23 -9.79 -13.23
N LEU A 327 26.01 -9.63 -12.70
CA LEU A 327 25.79 -8.98 -11.41
C LEU A 327 26.45 -9.79 -10.29
N MET A 328 26.24 -11.11 -10.27
CA MET A 328 26.78 -12.00 -9.24
C MET A 328 28.31 -12.06 -9.29
N GLU A 329 28.90 -12.14 -10.48
CA GLU A 329 30.36 -12.10 -10.67
C GLU A 329 30.96 -10.81 -10.10
N ASN A 330 30.43 -9.64 -10.49
CA ASN A 330 30.92 -8.35 -10.02
C ASN A 330 30.72 -8.18 -8.50
N MET A 331 29.57 -8.61 -7.97
CA MET A 331 29.27 -8.52 -6.54
C MET A 331 30.22 -9.39 -5.73
N ARG A 332 30.45 -10.64 -6.15
CA ARG A 332 31.35 -11.57 -5.45
C ARG A 332 32.79 -11.10 -5.53
N ALA A 333 33.22 -10.54 -6.66
CA ALA A 333 34.55 -9.92 -6.79
C ALA A 333 34.73 -8.75 -5.82
N GLU A 334 33.75 -7.83 -5.74
CA GLU A 334 33.81 -6.69 -4.81
C GLU A 334 33.84 -7.15 -3.35
N VAL A 335 32.94 -8.07 -2.98
CA VAL A 335 32.87 -8.64 -1.63
C VAL A 335 34.14 -9.43 -1.28
N GLY A 336 34.77 -10.09 -2.26
CA GLY A 336 36.06 -10.76 -2.09
C GLY A 336 37.23 -9.80 -1.84
N THR A 337 37.24 -8.65 -2.53
CA THR A 337 38.25 -7.60 -2.31
C THR A 337 38.02 -6.81 -1.02
N HIS A 338 36.77 -6.68 -0.59
CA HIS A 338 36.35 -5.97 0.61
C HIS A 338 35.46 -6.86 1.50
N PRO A 339 36.03 -7.86 2.20
CA PRO A 339 35.27 -8.79 3.02
C PRO A 339 34.43 -8.07 4.09
N PRO A 340 33.14 -8.40 4.24
CA PRO A 340 32.31 -7.82 5.29
C PRO A 340 32.83 -8.18 6.68
N VAL A 341 32.80 -7.22 7.61
CA VAL A 341 33.16 -7.48 9.01
C VAL A 341 32.05 -8.27 9.67
N GLU A 342 32.35 -9.49 10.11
CA GLU A 342 31.37 -10.36 10.77
C GLU A 342 30.72 -9.68 11.98
N GLY A 343 29.38 -9.74 12.06
CA GLY A 343 28.61 -9.16 13.16
C GLY A 343 28.42 -7.64 13.12
N SER A 344 29.03 -6.94 12.16
CA SER A 344 28.83 -5.49 11.99
C SER A 344 27.46 -5.12 11.41
N TYR A 345 26.83 -6.05 10.70
CA TYR A 345 25.50 -5.87 10.12
C TYR A 345 24.41 -6.26 11.14
N ALA A 346 23.52 -5.32 11.43
CA ALA A 346 22.36 -5.52 12.31
C ALA A 346 21.08 -5.68 11.46
N PRO A 347 20.68 -6.93 11.11
CA PRO A 347 19.56 -7.16 10.21
C PRO A 347 18.24 -6.69 10.82
N ARG A 348 17.41 -6.04 10.01
CA ARG A 348 16.00 -5.73 10.34
C ARG A 348 15.07 -6.36 9.32
N ARG A 349 13.87 -6.68 9.77
CA ARG A 349 12.82 -7.23 8.91
C ARG A 349 12.54 -6.28 7.73
N GLY A 350 12.62 -6.81 6.52
CA GLY A 350 12.42 -6.08 5.27
C GLY A 350 13.70 -5.53 4.65
N ASP A 351 14.85 -5.60 5.34
CA ASP A 351 16.12 -5.14 4.79
C ASP A 351 16.56 -6.01 3.61
N PHE A 352 17.11 -5.38 2.58
CA PHE A 352 17.89 -6.06 1.55
C PHE A 352 19.34 -6.21 2.03
N CYS A 353 19.88 -7.41 1.87
CA CYS A 353 21.22 -7.77 2.30
C CYS A 353 21.88 -8.69 1.27
N ILE A 354 23.16 -8.97 1.47
CA ILE A 354 23.79 -10.16 0.90
C ILE A 354 23.84 -11.24 1.99
N ALA A 355 23.65 -12.49 1.57
CA ALA A 355 23.72 -13.65 2.44
C ALA A 355 24.67 -14.69 1.84
N LYS A 356 25.52 -15.25 2.69
CA LYS A 356 26.46 -16.30 2.29
C LYS A 356 25.73 -17.64 2.32
N PHE A 357 25.57 -18.29 1.17
CA PHE A 357 24.87 -19.57 1.03
C PHE A 357 25.80 -20.75 1.34
N VAL A 358 25.27 -21.98 1.43
CA VAL A 358 26.01 -23.17 1.87
C VAL A 358 27.18 -23.54 0.95
N ASP A 359 27.14 -23.11 -0.31
CA ASP A 359 28.24 -23.21 -1.29
C ASP A 359 29.43 -22.28 -0.98
N GLY A 360 29.27 -21.36 -0.02
CA GLY A 360 30.27 -20.38 0.36
C GLY A 360 30.21 -19.07 -0.43
N GLU A 361 29.29 -18.94 -1.39
CA GLU A 361 29.14 -17.76 -2.23
C GLU A 361 28.12 -16.77 -1.65
N TRP A 362 28.24 -15.50 -2.04
CA TRP A 362 27.32 -14.44 -1.63
C TRP A 362 26.23 -14.23 -2.67
N TYR A 363 25.01 -14.05 -2.18
CA TYR A 363 23.80 -13.85 -2.96
C TYR A 363 22.97 -12.71 -2.41
N ARG A 364 22.16 -12.06 -3.25
CA ARG A 364 21.21 -11.04 -2.79
C ARG A 364 20.04 -11.69 -2.07
N ALA A 365 19.66 -11.12 -0.93
CA ALA A 365 18.59 -11.63 -0.09
C ALA A 365 17.77 -10.50 0.52
N ARG A 366 16.61 -10.87 1.07
CA ARG A 366 15.75 -10.01 1.89
C ARG A 366 15.50 -10.68 3.23
N VAL A 367 15.61 -9.92 4.32
CA VAL A 367 15.30 -10.41 5.66
C VAL A 367 13.79 -10.51 5.86
N GLU A 368 13.28 -11.72 6.11
CA GLU A 368 11.85 -11.95 6.33
C GLU A 368 11.45 -11.83 7.80
N LYS A 369 12.30 -12.33 8.70
CA LYS A 369 12.10 -12.34 10.15
C LYS A 369 13.45 -12.44 10.86
N VAL A 370 13.59 -11.71 11.97
CA VAL A 370 14.75 -11.79 12.88
C VAL A 370 14.26 -12.41 14.18
N GLU A 371 14.63 -13.67 14.45
CA GLU A 371 14.29 -14.35 15.72
C GLU A 371 15.37 -14.10 16.77
N SER A 372 16.63 -14.17 16.37
CA SER A 372 17.79 -13.79 17.18
C SER A 372 18.98 -13.49 16.26
N ALA A 373 20.09 -13.02 16.81
CA ALA A 373 21.32 -12.85 16.03
C ALA A 373 21.84 -14.17 15.42
N ALA A 374 21.49 -15.32 16.00
CA ALA A 374 21.86 -16.64 15.49
C ALA A 374 20.83 -17.22 14.50
N LYS A 375 19.62 -16.65 14.43
CA LYS A 375 18.50 -17.16 13.63
C LYS A 375 17.79 -16.01 12.91
N VAL A 376 18.24 -15.75 11.69
CA VAL A 376 17.66 -14.76 10.78
C VAL A 376 17.09 -15.49 9.57
N HIS A 377 15.79 -15.35 9.35
CA HIS A 377 15.11 -15.93 8.20
C HIS A 377 15.26 -14.98 7.01
N ILE A 378 15.77 -15.50 5.91
CA ILE A 378 16.01 -14.76 4.68
C ILE A 378 15.32 -15.43 3.49
N PHE A 379 15.11 -14.64 2.45
CA PHE A 379 14.64 -15.06 1.14
C PHE A 379 15.63 -14.60 0.08
N TYR A 380 16.17 -15.53 -0.72
CA TYR A 380 17.10 -15.22 -1.80
C TYR A 380 16.32 -14.66 -2.99
N ILE A 381 16.42 -13.34 -3.19
CA ILE A 381 15.51 -12.61 -4.10
C ILE A 381 15.66 -12.99 -5.57
N ASP A 382 16.79 -13.59 -5.93
CA ASP A 382 17.08 -14.01 -7.30
C ASP A 382 16.79 -15.48 -7.55
N TYR A 383 16.59 -16.31 -6.51
CA TYR A 383 16.45 -17.77 -6.64
C TYR A 383 15.16 -18.34 -6.01
N GLY A 384 14.53 -17.62 -5.07
CA GLY A 384 13.25 -18.02 -4.49
C GLY A 384 13.33 -18.91 -3.25
N ASN A 385 14.47 -19.55 -3.01
CA ASN A 385 14.67 -20.38 -1.83
C ASN A 385 14.81 -19.53 -0.55
N LYS A 386 14.49 -20.13 0.59
CA LYS A 386 14.56 -19.51 1.93
C LYS A 386 15.58 -20.24 2.79
N GLU A 387 16.22 -19.51 3.68
CA GLU A 387 17.17 -20.09 4.62
C GLU A 387 17.11 -19.39 5.98
N THR A 388 17.48 -20.12 7.04
CA THR A 388 17.70 -19.54 8.37
C THR A 388 19.19 -19.55 8.67
N LEU A 389 19.78 -18.36 8.76
CA LEU A 389 21.22 -18.17 8.93
C LEU A 389 21.53 -17.29 10.15
N PRO A 390 22.72 -17.41 10.76
CA PRO A 390 23.20 -16.43 11.72
C PRO A 390 23.54 -15.09 11.03
N ALA A 391 23.43 -13.98 11.77
CA ALA A 391 23.74 -12.65 11.28
C ALA A 391 25.20 -12.48 10.83
N THR A 392 26.11 -13.35 11.28
CA THR A 392 27.51 -13.41 10.82
C THR A 392 27.65 -13.81 9.35
N ARG A 393 26.63 -14.45 8.76
CA ARG A 393 26.57 -14.80 7.34
C ARG A 393 25.78 -13.79 6.51
N LEU A 394 25.47 -12.63 7.09
CA LEU A 394 24.73 -11.55 6.44
C LEU A 394 25.61 -10.29 6.41
N ALA A 395 25.48 -9.51 5.34
CA ALA A 395 26.10 -8.21 5.23
C ALA A 395 25.19 -7.23 4.47
N ALA A 396 25.46 -5.94 4.61
CA ALA A 396 24.74 -4.91 3.86
C ALA A 396 24.93 -5.13 2.35
N LEU A 397 23.85 -5.02 1.57
CA LEU A 397 23.90 -5.10 0.12
C LEU A 397 24.56 -3.82 -0.44
N PRO A 398 25.70 -3.91 -1.14
CA PRO A 398 26.29 -2.73 -1.76
C PRO A 398 25.31 -2.11 -2.77
N PRO A 399 25.13 -0.77 -2.78
CA PRO A 399 24.13 -0.12 -3.64
C PRO A 399 24.28 -0.44 -5.14
N ALA A 400 25.50 -0.69 -5.60
CA ALA A 400 25.84 -1.08 -6.98
C ALA A 400 25.22 -2.42 -7.42
N PHE A 401 24.79 -3.26 -6.47
CA PHE A 401 24.14 -4.55 -6.75
C PHE A 401 22.69 -4.59 -6.28
N SER A 402 22.11 -3.44 -5.91
CA SER A 402 20.75 -3.35 -5.38
C SER A 402 19.68 -3.76 -6.40
N ALA A 403 18.46 -4.01 -5.92
CA ALA A 403 17.30 -4.31 -6.75
C ALA A 403 16.91 -3.20 -7.75
N ARG A 404 17.55 -2.02 -7.67
CA ARG A 404 17.41 -0.94 -8.67
C ARG A 404 18.28 -1.14 -9.90
N VAL A 405 19.43 -1.78 -9.73
CA VAL A 405 20.39 -2.02 -10.81
C VAL A 405 19.94 -3.22 -11.63
N LEU A 406 19.54 -4.30 -10.94
CA LEU A 406 18.87 -5.44 -11.54
C LEU A 406 17.70 -5.82 -10.61
N PRO A 407 16.44 -5.87 -11.09
CA PRO A 407 15.31 -6.34 -10.29
C PRO A 407 15.56 -7.73 -9.68
N ALA A 408 14.78 -8.08 -8.66
CA ALA A 408 14.77 -9.45 -8.15
C ALA A 408 14.44 -10.41 -9.31
N GLN A 409 15.22 -11.48 -9.47
CA GLN A 409 15.10 -12.36 -10.63
C GLN A 409 14.21 -13.59 -10.40
N ALA A 410 13.85 -13.91 -9.16
CA ALA A 410 12.92 -14.99 -8.87
C ALA A 410 11.47 -14.48 -8.87
N THR A 411 10.62 -15.12 -9.66
CA THR A 411 9.16 -14.89 -9.65
C THR A 411 8.43 -16.15 -9.22
N GLU A 412 7.54 -16.01 -8.23
CA GLU A 412 6.71 -17.12 -7.71
C GLU A 412 5.52 -17.40 -8.64
N TYR A 413 5.22 -18.67 -8.88
CA TYR A 413 4.08 -19.15 -9.65
C TYR A 413 3.44 -20.40 -9.03
N LYS A 414 2.22 -20.69 -9.48
CA LYS A 414 1.48 -21.93 -9.19
C LYS A 414 1.12 -22.64 -10.48
N PHE A 415 0.95 -23.96 -10.43
CA PHE A 415 0.35 -24.70 -11.53
C PHE A 415 -1.13 -24.35 -11.71
N ALA A 416 -1.56 -24.13 -12.95
CA ALA A 416 -2.95 -23.98 -13.31
C ALA A 416 -3.65 -25.35 -13.40
N PHE A 417 -4.96 -25.34 -13.20
CA PHE A 417 -5.87 -26.49 -13.43
C PHE A 417 -5.61 -27.72 -12.57
N ILE A 418 -4.76 -27.64 -11.54
CA ILE A 418 -4.54 -28.71 -10.57
C ILE A 418 -4.84 -28.22 -9.15
N GLN A 419 -5.35 -29.12 -8.33
CA GLN A 419 -5.54 -28.90 -6.91
C GLN A 419 -4.35 -29.46 -6.13
N VAL A 420 -3.72 -28.62 -5.32
CA VAL A 420 -2.66 -29.05 -4.41
C VAL A 420 -3.22 -30.04 -3.38
N PRO A 421 -2.62 -31.23 -3.20
CA PRO A 421 -3.07 -32.20 -2.21
C PRO A 421 -3.07 -31.62 -0.78
N GLN A 422 -4.15 -31.83 -0.05
CA GLN A 422 -4.27 -31.40 1.34
C GLN A 422 -3.54 -32.35 2.30
N ASP A 423 -3.50 -33.64 1.95
CA ASP A 423 -2.72 -34.63 2.65
C ASP A 423 -1.21 -34.37 2.46
N ASP A 424 -0.45 -34.44 3.55
CA ASP A 424 0.96 -34.06 3.57
C ASP A 424 1.83 -35.04 2.76
N ASP A 425 1.57 -36.35 2.86
CA ASP A 425 2.32 -37.37 2.14
C ASP A 425 2.03 -37.30 0.64
N ALA A 426 0.76 -37.16 0.25
CA ALA A 426 0.39 -37.01 -1.15
C ALA A 426 0.96 -35.71 -1.77
N ARG A 427 1.03 -34.63 -0.98
CA ARG A 427 1.65 -33.39 -1.43
C ARG A 427 3.16 -33.53 -1.59
N ALA A 428 3.83 -34.21 -0.65
CA ALA A 428 5.25 -34.51 -0.75
C ALA A 428 5.58 -35.34 -2.00
N ASP A 429 4.79 -36.39 -2.30
CA ASP A 429 4.97 -37.20 -3.51
C ASP A 429 4.84 -36.35 -4.80
N ALA A 430 3.88 -35.42 -4.84
CA ALA A 430 3.71 -34.50 -5.96
C ALA A 430 4.90 -33.52 -6.08
N VAL A 431 5.37 -32.96 -4.96
CA VAL A 431 6.54 -32.07 -4.90
C VAL A 431 7.79 -32.81 -5.38
N ASP A 432 8.04 -34.02 -4.89
CA ASP A 432 9.19 -34.84 -5.26
C ASP A 432 9.22 -35.15 -6.76
N SER A 433 8.06 -35.39 -7.38
CA SER A 433 7.98 -35.55 -8.83
C SER A 433 8.36 -34.27 -9.56
N VAL A 434 7.81 -33.13 -9.17
CA VAL A 434 8.13 -31.83 -9.79
C VAL A 434 9.60 -31.47 -9.59
N VAL A 435 10.16 -31.70 -8.40
CA VAL A 435 11.58 -31.48 -8.10
C VAL A 435 12.47 -32.29 -9.04
N ARG A 436 12.19 -33.60 -9.16
CA ARG A 436 12.95 -34.52 -10.01
C ARG A 436 12.88 -34.14 -11.48
N ASP A 437 11.72 -33.67 -11.94
CA ASP A 437 11.46 -33.46 -13.36
C ASP A 437 11.90 -32.08 -13.86
N ILE A 438 11.74 -31.02 -13.05
CA ILE A 438 11.94 -29.65 -13.53
C ILE A 438 12.83 -28.75 -12.67
N GLN A 439 13.17 -29.09 -11.42
CA GLN A 439 14.02 -28.19 -10.61
C GLN A 439 15.43 -28.07 -11.22
N ASN A 440 15.93 -26.83 -11.32
CA ASN A 440 17.20 -26.50 -11.97
C ASN A 440 17.25 -26.87 -13.47
N THR A 441 16.10 -26.81 -14.16
CA THR A 441 16.01 -27.02 -15.61
C THR A 441 15.33 -25.84 -16.30
N GLN A 442 15.55 -25.73 -17.61
CA GLN A 442 14.82 -24.77 -18.44
C GLN A 442 13.48 -25.37 -18.88
N CYS A 443 12.41 -24.61 -18.69
CA CYS A 443 11.05 -24.95 -19.09
C CYS A 443 10.44 -23.84 -19.97
N LEU A 444 9.30 -24.12 -20.56
CA LEU A 444 8.47 -23.16 -21.26
C LEU A 444 7.24 -22.84 -20.41
N LEU A 445 7.04 -21.57 -20.06
CA LEU A 445 5.97 -21.12 -19.17
C LEU A 445 4.93 -20.30 -19.93
N ASN A 446 3.65 -20.64 -19.75
CA ASN A 446 2.52 -19.82 -20.19
C ASN A 446 1.67 -19.39 -18.99
N VAL A 447 1.42 -18.09 -18.86
CA VAL A 447 0.53 -17.57 -17.81
C VAL A 447 -0.92 -17.76 -18.24
N GLU A 448 -1.70 -18.55 -17.49
CA GLU A 448 -3.10 -18.85 -17.82
C GLU A 448 -4.04 -17.79 -17.23
N HIS A 449 -3.90 -17.50 -15.94
CA HIS A 449 -4.69 -16.50 -15.25
C HIS A 449 -4.03 -15.99 -13.98
N LEU A 450 -4.44 -14.79 -13.55
CA LEU A 450 -4.05 -14.25 -12.26
C LEU A 450 -4.84 -14.95 -11.14
N GLY A 451 -4.24 -15.04 -9.95
CA GLY A 451 -4.84 -15.62 -8.77
C GLY A 451 -4.46 -14.83 -7.51
N PRO A 452 -5.16 -15.07 -6.39
CA PRO A 452 -4.75 -14.50 -5.11
C PRO A 452 -3.35 -15.03 -4.73
N GLY A 453 -2.40 -14.11 -4.51
CA GLY A 453 -1.01 -14.44 -4.21
C GLY A 453 -0.12 -14.28 -5.44
N CYS A 454 -0.02 -15.34 -6.25
CA CYS A 454 0.80 -15.37 -7.48
C CYS A 454 0.01 -15.92 -8.68
N PRO A 455 0.47 -15.68 -9.93
CA PRO A 455 -0.21 -16.16 -11.13
C PRO A 455 -0.22 -17.70 -11.24
N HIS A 456 -1.25 -18.24 -11.90
CA HIS A 456 -1.35 -19.66 -12.25
C HIS A 456 -0.92 -19.86 -13.70
N VAL A 457 -0.08 -20.87 -13.93
CA VAL A 457 0.63 -21.07 -15.19
C VAL A 457 0.61 -22.53 -15.62
N THR A 458 0.77 -22.79 -16.92
CA THR A 458 1.16 -24.11 -17.42
C THR A 458 2.66 -24.11 -17.76
N LEU A 459 3.34 -25.20 -17.42
CA LEU A 459 4.73 -25.44 -17.79
C LEU A 459 4.80 -26.55 -18.82
N GLN A 460 5.68 -26.38 -19.80
CA GLN A 460 6.06 -27.41 -20.76
C GLN A 460 7.55 -27.74 -20.61
N PHE A 461 7.88 -29.02 -20.72
CA PHE A 461 9.28 -29.44 -20.86
C PHE A 461 9.88 -28.85 -22.15
N ALA A 462 11.12 -28.37 -22.09
CA ALA A 462 11.73 -27.68 -23.22
C ALA A 462 11.90 -28.56 -24.48
N ASP A 463 12.09 -29.87 -24.30
CA ASP A 463 12.35 -30.83 -25.37
C ASP A 463 11.06 -31.41 -25.98
N SER A 464 10.25 -32.05 -25.14
CA SER A 464 9.05 -32.79 -25.54
C SER A 464 7.82 -31.89 -25.67
N LYS A 465 7.87 -30.69 -25.07
CA LYS A 465 6.74 -29.74 -24.99
C LYS A 465 5.50 -30.34 -24.31
N SER A 466 5.64 -31.43 -23.58
CA SER A 466 4.54 -31.99 -22.79
C SER A 466 4.27 -31.12 -21.58
N ASP A 467 2.99 -31.01 -21.21
CA ASP A 467 2.55 -30.23 -20.06
C ASP A 467 2.89 -30.95 -18.75
N VAL A 468 3.66 -30.27 -17.90
CA VAL A 468 4.16 -30.80 -16.61
C VAL A 468 3.00 -31.02 -15.64
N GLY A 469 2.08 -30.04 -15.52
CA GLY A 469 0.94 -30.13 -14.61
C GLY A 469 -0.05 -31.23 -15.03
N LEU A 470 -0.26 -31.38 -16.35
CA LEU A 470 -1.03 -32.50 -16.89
C LEU A 470 -0.35 -33.85 -16.65
N GLY A 471 0.99 -33.89 -16.65
CA GLY A 471 1.77 -35.07 -16.28
C GLY A 471 1.44 -35.55 -14.85
N LEU A 472 1.43 -34.64 -13.88
CA LEU A 472 1.06 -34.95 -12.50
C LEU A 472 -0.36 -35.54 -12.39
N VAL A 473 -1.30 -35.04 -13.19
CA VAL A 473 -2.68 -35.57 -13.26
C VAL A 473 -2.69 -36.98 -13.86
N LYS A 474 -1.93 -37.22 -14.94
CA LYS A 474 -1.81 -38.54 -15.58
C LYS A 474 -1.22 -39.59 -14.66
N GLU A 475 -0.29 -39.20 -13.79
CA GLU A 475 0.29 -40.06 -12.77
C GLU A 475 -0.61 -40.21 -11.53
N GLY A 476 -1.71 -39.47 -11.44
CA GLY A 476 -2.62 -39.52 -10.29
C GLY A 476 -2.03 -38.91 -9.02
N LEU A 477 -1.01 -38.07 -9.12
CA LEU A 477 -0.38 -37.38 -7.98
C LEU A 477 -1.21 -36.18 -7.50
N VAL A 478 -2.00 -35.59 -8.39
CA VAL A 478 -2.86 -34.43 -8.11
C VAL A 478 -4.24 -34.59 -8.73
N MET A 479 -5.22 -33.84 -8.21
CA MET A 479 -6.55 -33.72 -8.82
C MET A 479 -6.64 -32.51 -9.73
N VAL A 480 -7.64 -32.50 -10.61
CA VAL A 480 -7.93 -31.38 -11.49
C VAL A 480 -8.73 -30.30 -10.75
N GLU A 481 -8.28 -29.06 -10.81
CA GLU A 481 -9.07 -27.88 -10.41
C GLU A 481 -9.86 -27.35 -11.61
N VAL A 482 -11.18 -27.54 -11.58
CA VAL A 482 -12.07 -27.18 -12.69
C VAL A 482 -12.28 -25.66 -12.74
N ARG A 483 -12.01 -25.08 -13.92
CA ARG A 483 -12.28 -23.69 -14.25
C ARG A 483 -13.55 -23.59 -15.13
N LYS A 484 -14.35 -22.55 -14.91
CA LYS A 484 -15.66 -22.38 -15.58
C LYS A 484 -15.58 -21.47 -16.81
N GLU A 485 -14.48 -20.76 -16.95
CA GLU A 485 -14.25 -19.81 -18.03
C GLU A 485 -14.18 -20.56 -19.37
N LYS A 486 -14.93 -20.06 -20.36
CA LYS A 486 -15.09 -20.72 -21.67
C LYS A 486 -13.75 -21.03 -22.36
N GLN A 487 -12.80 -20.11 -22.27
CA GLN A 487 -11.46 -20.25 -22.85
C GLN A 487 -10.71 -21.49 -22.35
N PHE A 488 -11.03 -21.98 -21.13
CA PHE A 488 -10.38 -23.15 -20.56
C PHE A 488 -11.14 -24.46 -20.81
N GLN A 489 -12.31 -24.47 -21.44
CA GLN A 489 -13.12 -25.69 -21.61
C GLN A 489 -12.35 -26.83 -22.29
N LYS A 490 -11.61 -26.52 -23.37
CA LYS A 490 -10.81 -27.52 -24.11
C LYS A 490 -9.72 -28.13 -23.21
N VAL A 491 -8.93 -27.31 -22.52
CA VAL A 491 -7.84 -27.78 -21.64
C VAL A 491 -8.37 -28.49 -20.39
N ILE A 492 -9.44 -28.01 -19.78
CA ILE A 492 -10.08 -28.68 -18.64
C ILE A 492 -10.61 -30.06 -19.04
N THR A 493 -11.20 -30.20 -20.23
CA THR A 493 -11.63 -31.51 -20.74
C THR A 493 -10.45 -32.47 -20.89
N GLU A 494 -9.30 -31.99 -21.39
CA GLU A 494 -8.07 -32.78 -21.48
C GLU A 494 -7.56 -33.23 -20.09
N TYR A 495 -7.52 -32.31 -19.12
CA TYR A 495 -7.13 -32.61 -17.74
C TYR A 495 -8.08 -33.63 -17.09
N LEU A 496 -9.39 -33.46 -17.26
CA LEU A 496 -10.39 -34.39 -16.73
C LEU A 496 -10.25 -35.79 -17.35
N ASN A 497 -10.02 -35.88 -18.66
CA ASN A 497 -9.78 -37.17 -19.34
C ASN A 497 -8.51 -37.86 -18.82
N ALA A 498 -7.44 -37.11 -18.57
CA ALA A 498 -6.23 -37.63 -17.93
C ALA A 498 -6.50 -38.14 -16.51
N GLN A 499 -7.29 -37.42 -15.73
CA GLN A 499 -7.67 -37.84 -14.38
C GLN A 499 -8.50 -39.13 -14.40
N GLU A 500 -9.47 -39.27 -15.32
CA GLU A 500 -10.26 -40.51 -15.46
C GLU A 500 -9.39 -41.72 -15.86
N THR A 501 -8.34 -41.48 -16.64
CA THR A 501 -7.35 -42.51 -16.98
C THR A 501 -6.55 -42.94 -15.75
N ALA A 502 -6.05 -41.98 -14.96
CA ALA A 502 -5.30 -42.24 -13.72
C ALA A 502 -6.15 -42.97 -12.67
N LYS A 503 -7.42 -42.59 -12.54
CA LYS A 503 -8.41 -43.28 -11.70
C LYS A 503 -8.63 -44.72 -12.11
N SER A 504 -8.88 -44.95 -13.40
CA SER A 504 -9.15 -46.29 -13.94
C SER A 504 -7.94 -47.21 -13.75
N ALA A 505 -6.74 -46.65 -13.83
CA ALA A 505 -5.48 -47.35 -13.59
C ALA A 505 -5.09 -47.46 -12.10
N ARG A 506 -5.87 -46.87 -11.18
CA ARG A 506 -5.62 -46.86 -9.72
C ARG A 506 -4.24 -46.33 -9.34
N LEU A 507 -3.81 -45.24 -9.98
CA LEU A 507 -2.51 -44.63 -9.72
C LEU A 507 -2.56 -43.69 -8.51
N ASN A 508 -1.53 -43.74 -7.66
CA ASN A 508 -1.27 -42.82 -6.54
C ASN A 508 -2.52 -42.47 -5.70
N LEU A 509 -3.08 -41.26 -5.80
CA LEU A 509 -4.28 -40.83 -5.06
C LEU A 509 -5.47 -41.79 -5.23
N TRP A 510 -5.52 -42.51 -6.35
CA TRP A 510 -6.61 -43.41 -6.73
C TRP A 510 -6.35 -44.88 -6.38
N ARG A 511 -5.25 -45.20 -5.67
CA ARG A 511 -4.85 -46.59 -5.36
C ARG A 511 -5.92 -47.39 -4.60
N TYR A 512 -6.77 -46.71 -3.84
CA TYR A 512 -7.86 -47.31 -3.07
C TYR A 512 -9.27 -47.08 -3.68
N GLY A 513 -9.37 -46.50 -4.87
CA GLY A 513 -10.64 -46.11 -5.51
C GLY A 513 -10.88 -44.59 -5.50
N ASP A 514 -12.05 -44.16 -5.99
CA ASP A 514 -12.44 -42.73 -5.94
C ASP A 514 -12.92 -42.39 -4.53
N PHE A 515 -12.01 -41.86 -3.71
CA PHE A 515 -12.26 -41.46 -2.32
C PHE A 515 -13.31 -40.34 -2.17
N ARG A 516 -13.72 -39.69 -3.28
CA ARG A 516 -14.78 -38.67 -3.26
C ARG A 516 -16.18 -39.27 -3.41
N ALA A 517 -16.28 -40.55 -3.79
CA ALA A 517 -17.56 -41.23 -3.94
C ALA A 517 -18.18 -41.56 -2.57
N ASP A 518 -17.37 -41.75 -1.53
CA ASP A 518 -17.86 -42.10 -0.18
C ASP A 518 -18.56 -40.93 0.55
N ASP A 519 -18.20 -39.68 0.21
CA ASP A 519 -18.83 -38.48 0.81
C ASP A 519 -20.19 -38.11 0.18
N ALA A 520 -20.62 -38.78 -0.89
CA ALA A 520 -21.76 -38.34 -1.69
C ALA A 520 -23.12 -38.93 -1.27
N ASP A 521 -23.18 -40.06 -0.55
CA ASP A 521 -24.48 -40.74 -0.32
C ASP A 521 -24.75 -41.30 1.09
N GLU A 522 -23.86 -41.18 2.08
CA GLU A 522 -24.11 -41.83 3.39
C GLU A 522 -24.84 -40.94 4.43
N PHE A 523 -24.87 -39.61 4.28
CA PHE A 523 -25.52 -38.72 5.26
C PHE A 523 -26.21 -37.48 4.65
N GLY A 524 -27.13 -37.67 3.70
CA GLY A 524 -28.38 -36.89 3.55
C GLY A 524 -28.41 -35.37 3.78
N TYR A 525 -27.33 -34.61 3.56
CA TYR A 525 -27.34 -33.16 3.64
C TYR A 525 -26.89 -32.53 2.32
N SER A 526 -27.88 -32.19 1.49
CA SER A 526 -27.68 -31.27 0.37
C SER A 526 -27.32 -29.87 0.89
N ARG A 527 -26.25 -29.27 0.38
CA ARG A 527 -26.01 -27.83 0.48
C ARG A 527 -26.71 -27.08 -0.64
#